data_AF-A0A926NCP1-F1
#
_entry.id   AF-A0A926NCP1-F1
#
_cell.length_a   1.000
_cell.length_b   1.000
_cell.length_c   1.000
_cell.angle_alpha   90.00
_cell.angle_beta   90.00
_cell.angle_gamma   90.00
#
_symmetry.space_group_name_H-M   'P 1'
#
loop_
_entity.id
_entity.type
_entity.pdbx_description
1 polymer ?
#
loop_
_entity_poly.entity_id
_entity_poly.type
_entity_poly.pdbx_seq_one_letter_code
_entity_poly.pdbx_strand_id
1 'polypeptide(L)'
;MNPQKKLLTSLILQMMKEVYLKTVGLEALFHTNMIHIFKQDFNPYVELLLALELSDEESTHFSNKVQQYLEEQIDLDQLITSLP
;
A
#
# COMPACT_ATOMS: atom_id res chain seq x y z
N MET A 1 13.55 7.96 -8.69
CA MET A 1 14.01 7.02 -7.62
C MET A 1 15.18 6.07 -7.98
N ASN A 2 16.03 5.67 -7.01
CA ASN A 2 17.07 4.61 -7.16
C ASN A 2 16.44 3.20 -7.34
N PRO A 3 16.98 2.32 -8.21
CA PRO A 3 16.49 0.95 -8.43
C PRO A 3 16.25 0.11 -7.17
N GLN A 4 17.11 0.21 -6.14
CA GLN A 4 16.95 -0.54 -4.90
C GLN A 4 15.75 -0.06 -4.08
N LYS A 5 15.55 1.27 -4.00
CA LYS A 5 14.40 1.88 -3.33
C LYS A 5 13.11 1.49 -4.06
N LYS A 6 13.14 1.48 -5.40
CA LYS A 6 12.03 1.01 -6.25
C LYS A 6 11.65 -0.45 -5.94
N LEU A 7 12.63 -1.35 -5.91
CA LEU A 7 12.40 -2.76 -5.60
C LEU A 7 11.79 -2.97 -4.21
N LEU A 8 12.32 -2.28 -3.20
CA LEU A 8 11.81 -2.38 -1.82
C LEU A 8 10.37 -1.86 -1.71
N THR A 9 10.08 -0.71 -2.32
CA THR A 9 8.72 -0.16 -2.38
C THR A 9 7.75 -1.14 -3.04
N SER A 10 8.13 -1.73 -4.19
CA SER A 10 7.34 -2.75 -4.86
C SER A 10 7.03 -3.95 -3.97
N LEU A 11 8.05 -4.45 -3.26
CA LEU A 11 7.92 -5.62 -2.39
C LEU A 11 6.99 -5.35 -1.20
N ILE A 12 7.14 -4.18 -0.56
CA ILE A 12 6.28 -3.76 0.56
C ILE A 12 4.82 -3.63 0.10
N LEU A 13 4.58 -2.99 -1.04
CA LEU A 13 3.23 -2.81 -1.58
C LEU A 13 2.56 -4.15 -1.95
N GLN A 14 3.32 -5.09 -2.50
CA GLN A 14 2.81 -6.45 -2.75
C GLN A 14 2.44 -7.16 -1.45
N MET A 15 3.31 -7.11 -0.44
CA MET A 15 3.02 -7.70 0.87
C MET A 15 1.76 -7.07 1.50
N MET A 16 1.62 -5.75 1.41
CA MET A 16 0.44 -5.05 1.90
C MET A 16 -0.83 -5.48 1.17
N LYS A 17 -0.79 -5.61 -0.16
CA LYS A 17 -1.95 -6.07 -0.95
C LYS A 17 -2.36 -7.48 -0.57
N GLU A 18 -1.41 -8.41 -0.42
CA GLU A 18 -1.69 -9.78 0.02
C GLU A 18 -2.38 -9.83 1.39
N VAL A 19 -1.88 -9.05 2.35
CA VAL A 19 -2.47 -8.97 3.69
C VAL A 19 -3.86 -8.33 3.65
N TYR A 20 -4.03 -7.28 2.86
CA TYR A 20 -5.32 -6.61 2.66
C TYR A 20 -6.35 -7.57 2.07
N LEU A 21 -6.04 -8.23 0.94
CA LEU A 21 -6.96 -9.15 0.26
C LEU A 21 -7.36 -10.33 1.15
N LYS A 22 -6.42 -10.90 1.90
CA LYS A 22 -6.73 -11.97 2.86
C LYS A 22 -7.65 -11.47 3.97
N THR A 23 -7.41 -10.26 4.47
CA THR A 23 -8.24 -9.70 5.53
C THR A 23 -9.65 -9.42 5.05
N VAL A 24 -9.81 -8.75 3.90
CA VAL A 24 -11.13 -8.52 3.28
C VAL A 24 -11.85 -9.84 3.00
N GLY A 25 -11.13 -10.87 2.55
CA GLY A 25 -11.69 -12.21 2.37
C GLY A 25 -12.20 -12.83 3.68
N LEU A 26 -11.47 -12.70 4.78
CA LEU A 26 -11.90 -13.16 6.10
C LEU A 26 -13.11 -12.35 6.60
N GLU A 27 -13.09 -11.03 6.43
CA GLU A 27 -14.21 -10.14 6.78
C GLU A 27 -15.50 -10.54 6.06
N ALA A 28 -15.41 -10.85 4.77
CA ALA A 28 -16.52 -11.32 3.97
C ALA A 28 -17.05 -12.68 4.46
N LEU A 29 -16.15 -13.62 4.83
CA LEU A 29 -16.52 -14.94 5.35
C LEU A 29 -17.22 -14.87 6.72
N PHE A 30 -16.78 -13.97 7.58
CA PHE A 30 -17.33 -13.83 8.93
C PHE A 30 -18.47 -12.80 9.03
N HIS A 31 -18.78 -12.09 7.94
CA HIS A 31 -19.72 -10.96 7.91
C HIS A 31 -19.37 -9.88 8.95
N THR A 32 -18.08 -9.60 9.12
CA THR A 32 -17.56 -8.62 10.08
C THR A 32 -16.70 -7.59 9.37
N ASN A 33 -16.76 -6.32 9.77
CA ASN A 33 -15.84 -5.27 9.32
C ASN A 33 -14.88 -4.84 10.44
N MET A 34 -14.49 -5.78 11.31
CA MET A 34 -13.75 -5.49 12.55
C MET A 34 -12.35 -6.08 12.55
N ILE A 35 -11.84 -6.56 11.41
CA ILE A 35 -10.49 -7.13 11.36
C ILE A 35 -9.51 -5.97 11.14
N HIS A 36 -8.95 -5.47 12.24
CA HIS A 36 -7.86 -4.50 12.18
C HIS A 36 -6.59 -5.19 11.62
N ILE A 37 -6.23 -4.81 10.39
CA ILE A 37 -5.16 -5.44 9.59
C ILE A 37 -3.77 -5.28 10.22
N PHE A 38 -3.49 -4.10 10.78
CA PHE A 38 -2.20 -3.76 11.36
C PHE A 38 -2.37 -3.36 12.82
N LYS A 39 -1.38 -3.72 13.65
CA LYS A 39 -1.34 -3.23 15.03
C LYS A 39 -1.18 -1.71 15.02
N GLN A 40 -1.73 -1.05 16.03
CA GLN A 40 -1.63 0.41 16.16
C GLN A 40 -0.18 0.92 16.23
N ASP A 41 0.77 0.08 16.66
CA ASP A 41 2.17 0.43 16.84
C ASP A 41 3.04 0.23 15.58
N PHE A 42 2.51 -0.36 14.50
CA PHE A 42 3.25 -0.55 13.26
C PHE A 42 2.33 -0.59 12.04
N ASN A 43 2.38 0.48 11.22
CA ASN A 43 1.70 0.53 9.93
C ASN A 43 2.74 0.61 8.80
N PRO A 44 2.96 -0.49 8.03
CA PRO A 44 3.97 -0.53 6.97
C PRO A 44 3.73 0.53 5.89
N TYR A 45 2.48 1.00 5.73
CA TYR A 45 2.17 2.09 4.81
C TYR A 45 2.77 3.42 5.26
N VAL A 46 2.63 3.75 6.54
CA VAL A 46 3.13 5.00 7.11
C VAL A 46 4.66 5.00 7.08
N GLU A 47 5.27 3.87 7.44
CA GLU A 47 6.72 3.70 7.35
C GLU A 47 7.23 3.86 5.90
N LEU A 48 6.49 3.32 4.93
CA LEU A 48 6.81 3.48 3.52
C LEU A 48 6.73 4.95 3.08
N LEU A 49 5.68 5.67 3.45
CA LEU A 49 5.54 7.09 3.13
C LEU A 49 6.72 7.93 3.68
N LEU A 50 7.10 7.68 4.93
CA LEU A 50 8.24 8.34 5.56
C LEU A 50 9.55 8.02 4.80
N ALA A 51 9.77 6.75 4.45
CA ALA A 51 10.96 6.34 3.70
C ALA A 51 11.01 6.87 2.27
N LEU A 52 9.84 7.15 1.65
CA LEU A 52 9.78 7.71 0.32
C LEU A 52 10.14 9.20 0.28
N GLU A 53 10.05 9.91 1.41
CA GLU A 53 10.38 11.35 1.55
C GLU A 53 9.59 12.23 0.57
N LEU A 54 8.33 11.87 0.34
CA LEU A 54 7.43 12.60 -0.56
C LEU A 54 6.97 13.92 0.09
N SER A 55 6.77 14.96 -0.72
CA SER A 55 6.00 16.12 -0.31
C SER A 55 4.54 15.76 0.01
N ASP A 56 3.82 16.64 0.69
CA ASP A 56 2.41 16.38 1.05
C ASP A 56 1.52 16.12 -0.17
N GLU A 57 1.75 16.84 -1.28
CA GLU A 57 1.02 16.65 -2.54
C GLU A 57 1.35 15.28 -3.17
N GLU A 58 2.62 14.91 -3.22
CA GLU A 58 3.08 13.60 -3.74
C GLU A 58 2.58 12.44 -2.87
N SER A 59 2.60 12.62 -1.54
CA SER A 59 2.09 11.64 -0.57
C SER A 59 0.59 11.41 -0.75
N THR A 60 -0.19 12.49 -0.94
CA THR A 60 -1.62 12.41 -1.23
C THR A 60 -1.88 11.71 -2.58
N HIS A 61 -1.13 12.09 -3.62
CA HIS A 61 -1.25 11.45 -4.93
C HIS A 61 -0.93 9.95 -4.86
N PHE A 62 0.16 9.59 -4.18
CA PHE A 62 0.57 8.21 -4.00
C PHE A 62 -0.46 7.41 -3.19
N SER A 63 -1.06 8.00 -2.15
CA SER A 63 -2.15 7.38 -1.37
C SER A 63 -3.33 6.99 -2.26
N ASN A 64 -3.78 7.91 -3.12
CA ASN A 64 -4.85 7.64 -4.07
C ASN A 64 -4.49 6.51 -5.03
N LYS A 65 -3.24 6.47 -5.51
CA LYS A 65 -2.75 5.40 -6.40
C LYS A 65 -2.67 4.05 -5.69
N VAL A 66 -2.24 4.01 -4.43
CA VAL A 66 -2.23 2.77 -3.62
C VAL A 66 -3.65 2.25 -3.45
N GLN A 67 -4.63 3.11 -3.20
CA GLN A 67 -6.03 2.69 -3.15
C GLN A 67 -6.49 2.08 -4.49
N GLN A 68 -6.20 2.74 -5.61
CA GLN A 68 -6.50 2.20 -6.96
C GLN A 68 -5.83 0.82 -7.20
N TYR A 69 -4.61 0.61 -6.69
CA TYR A 69 -3.89 -0.66 -6.80
C TYR A 69 -4.52 -1.79 -5.96
N LEU A 70 -4.99 -1.47 -4.74
CA LEU A 70 -5.71 -2.40 -3.88
C LEU A 70 -7.07 -2.78 -4.48
N GLU A 71 -7.73 -1.84 -5.16
CA GLU A 71 -8.99 -2.02 -5.88
C GLU A 71 -8.80 -2.61 -7.30
N GLU A 72 -7.59 -3.06 -7.64
CA GLU A 72 -7.23 -3.68 -8.93
C GLU A 72 -7.47 -2.79 -10.17
N GLN A 73 -7.57 -1.47 -10.00
CA GLN A 73 -7.76 -0.52 -11.09
C GLN A 73 -6.45 -0.18 -11.82
N ILE A 74 -5.32 -0.31 -11.14
CA ILE A 74 -3.97 -0.14 -11.72
C ILE A 74 -3.07 -1.31 -11.31
N ASP A 75 -2.06 -1.59 -12.12
CA ASP A 75 -1.01 -2.56 -11.76
C ASP A 75 0.10 -1.90 -10.91
N LEU A 76 0.98 -2.76 -10.36
CA LEU A 76 2.09 -2.31 -9.52
C LEU A 76 3.09 -1.45 -10.31
N ASP A 77 3.33 -1.76 -11.59
CA ASP A 77 4.30 -1.01 -12.39
C ASP A 77 3.82 0.42 -12.65
N GLN A 78 2.53 0.61 -12.92
CA GLN A 78 1.88 1.90 -13.07
C GLN A 78 1.92 2.71 -11.76
N LEU A 79 1.64 2.06 -10.62
CA LEU A 79 1.76 2.68 -9.29
C LEU A 79 3.19 3.18 -9.05
N ILE A 80 4.19 2.33 -9.26
CA ILE A 80 5.58 2.64 -8.97
C ILE A 80 6.15 3.69 -9.94
N THR A 81 5.68 3.71 -11.19
CA THR A 81 6.11 4.71 -12.19
C THR A 81 5.55 6.10 -11.88
N SER A 82 4.51 6.19 -11.03
CA SER A 82 3.97 7.48 -10.57
C SER A 82 4.81 8.13 -9.45
N LEU A 83 5.81 7.42 -8.90
CA LEU A 83 6.71 7.96 -7.88
C LEU A 83 7.88 8.75 -8.52
N PRO A 84 8.30 9.87 -7.91
CA PRO A 84 9.44 10.67 -8.37
C PRO A 84 10.81 9.94 -8.35
#